data_AF-J0PAP3-F1
#
_entry.id   AF-J0PAP3-F1
#
_cell.length_a   1.000
_cell.length_b   1.000
_cell.length_c   1.000
_cell.angle_alpha   90.00
_cell.angle_beta   90.00
_cell.angle_gamma   90.00
#
_symmetry.space_group_name_H-M   'P 1'
#
loop_
_entity.id
_entity.type
_entity.pdbx_description
1 polymer ?
#
loop_
_entity_poly.entity_id
_entity_poly.type
_entity_poly.pdbx_seq_one_letter_code
_entity_poly.pdbx_strand_id
1 'polypeptide(L)'
;MYQNPNWIALRNFFYTDTRGSFKKMYQLSTDHLSKLRIKAATDPAIQDILIFFEPFYLTFLEQYERSIDGRTAYHAKTAEFMALLGEVTGPMLRRWAAEIQMTYDSKSRQYKSFFPQGRTIFSRAKLDDRIQLVKTLGRSLVRDSQLVHLGRTVLLYGQQLEDLRDEQQGLEYSYSNNSTLLEQHREELSLGLFASFARLEFHYYRDIKQVADFYELKYFRTASVVKSSVE
;
A
#
# COMPACT_ATOMS: atom_id res chain seq x y z
N MET A 1 20.94 -2.03 14.04
CA MET A 1 20.33 -2.88 15.09
C MET A 1 20.34 -2.06 16.39
N TYR A 2 19.27 -1.33 16.70
CA TYR A 2 19.20 -0.52 17.92
C TYR A 2 18.94 -1.43 19.12
N GLN A 3 19.93 -1.58 20.00
CA GLN A 3 19.71 -2.20 21.29
C GLN A 3 19.04 -1.17 22.20
N ASN A 4 17.82 -1.44 22.64
CA ASN A 4 17.22 -0.65 23.71
C ASN A 4 18.06 -0.85 24.96
N PRO A 5 18.67 0.21 25.53
CA PRO A 5 19.38 0.08 26.79
C PRO A 5 18.43 -0.43 27.88
N ASN A 6 18.93 -1.29 28.78
CA ASN A 6 18.16 -1.85 29.89
C ASN A 6 17.70 -0.80 30.91
N TRP A 7 18.11 0.47 30.74
CA TRP A 7 17.66 1.57 31.56
C TRP A 7 16.50 2.30 30.88
N ILE A 8 15.32 2.28 31.52
CA ILE A 8 14.08 2.85 30.98
C ILE A 8 14.18 4.34 30.62
N ALA A 9 15.04 5.09 31.30
CA ALA A 9 15.26 6.52 31.04
C ALA A 9 15.96 6.80 29.70
N LEU A 10 16.69 5.83 29.16
CA LEU A 10 17.40 5.95 27.88
C LEU A 10 16.61 5.34 26.71
N ARG A 11 15.40 4.86 26.96
CA ARG A 11 14.56 4.27 25.93
C ARG A 11 13.93 5.36 25.07
N ASN A 12 14.12 5.27 23.75
CA ASN A 12 13.37 6.07 22.80
C ASN A 12 11.92 5.57 22.74
N PHE A 13 11.05 6.16 23.58
CA PHE A 13 9.64 5.79 23.64
C PHE A 13 8.89 6.17 22.36
N PHE A 14 9.31 7.20 21.62
CA PHE A 14 8.78 7.52 20.30
C PHE A 14 8.97 6.38 19.31
N TYR A 15 10.15 5.75 19.33
CA TYR A 15 10.45 4.59 18.49
C TYR A 15 9.50 3.43 18.78
N THR A 16 9.35 3.08 20.07
CA THR A 16 8.53 1.92 20.48
C THR A 16 7.06 2.15 20.28
N ASP A 17 6.57 3.36 20.55
CA ASP A 17 5.13 3.63 20.63
C ASP A 17 4.52 3.89 19.25
N THR A 18 5.35 4.26 18.26
CA THR A 18 4.93 4.46 16.87
C THR A 18 5.27 3.27 15.97
N ARG A 19 5.90 2.22 16.52
CA ARG A 19 6.33 1.04 15.75
C ARG A 19 5.14 0.41 15.01
N GLY A 20 5.32 0.17 13.72
CA GLY A 20 4.27 -0.41 12.86
C GLY A 20 3.11 0.52 12.55
N SER A 21 3.19 1.82 12.89
CA SER A 21 2.14 2.80 12.58
C SER A 21 2.71 4.12 12.07
N PHE A 22 2.87 4.21 10.75
CA PHE A 22 3.27 5.45 10.06
C PHE A 22 2.29 6.60 10.32
N LYS A 23 0.98 6.29 10.35
CA LYS A 23 -0.06 7.27 10.66
C LYS A 23 0.12 7.88 12.05
N LYS A 24 0.44 7.05 13.05
CA LYS A 24 0.67 7.52 14.42
C LYS A 24 1.94 8.38 14.50
N MET A 25 3.02 7.97 13.84
CA MET A 25 4.23 8.79 13.73
C MET A 25 3.93 10.15 13.10
N TYR A 26 3.25 10.16 11.95
CA TYR A 26 2.83 11.37 11.25
C TYR A 26 2.02 12.31 12.16
N GLN A 27 0.94 11.82 12.77
CA GLN A 27 0.08 12.63 13.63
C GLN A 27 0.82 13.24 14.81
N LEU A 28 1.71 12.47 15.44
CA LEU A 28 2.51 12.93 16.55
C LEU A 28 3.52 13.99 16.12
N SER A 29 4.27 13.73 15.04
CA SER A 29 5.35 14.61 14.60
C SER A 29 4.84 15.91 13.99
N THR A 30 3.69 15.89 13.30
CA THR A 30 3.02 17.09 12.79
C THR A 30 2.57 18.01 13.92
N ASP A 31 1.99 17.45 14.98
CA ASP A 31 1.59 18.21 16.17
C ASP A 31 2.80 18.82 16.87
N HIS A 32 3.85 18.02 17.08
CA HIS A 32 5.11 18.48 17.68
C HIS A 32 5.74 19.64 16.89
N LEU A 33 5.85 19.49 15.55
CA LEU A 33 6.39 20.53 14.68
C LEU A 33 5.58 21.83 14.78
N SER A 34 4.26 21.72 14.81
CA SER A 34 3.37 22.89 14.92
C SER A 34 3.58 23.64 16.24
N LYS A 35 3.74 22.90 17.35
CA LYS A 35 4.02 23.47 18.67
C LYS A 35 5.41 24.11 18.74
N LEU A 36 6.43 23.49 18.15
CA LEU A 36 7.77 24.09 18.01
C LEU A 36 7.70 25.40 17.23
N ARG A 37 7.03 25.44 16.07
CA ARG A 37 6.89 26.66 15.24
C ARG A 37 6.22 27.81 15.98
N ILE A 38 5.16 27.53 16.74
CA ILE A 38 4.45 28.55 17.53
C ILE A 38 5.38 29.13 18.60
N LYS A 39 6.10 28.28 19.34
CA LYS A 39 6.94 28.70 20.46
C LYS A 39 8.25 29.34 20.03
N ALA A 40 8.81 28.90 18.91
CA ALA A 40 10.04 29.43 18.33
C ALA A 40 9.94 30.93 17.95
N ALA A 41 8.72 31.42 17.68
CA ALA A 41 8.49 32.84 17.40
C ALA A 41 8.87 33.78 18.58
N THR A 42 8.89 33.25 19.79
CA THR A 42 9.16 34.02 21.03
C THR A 42 10.35 33.50 21.82
N ASP A 43 10.91 32.36 21.45
CA ASP A 43 11.98 31.69 22.18
C ASP A 43 13.09 31.18 21.24
N PRO A 44 14.26 31.85 21.23
CA PRO A 44 15.39 31.46 20.38
C PRO A 44 15.90 30.03 20.61
N ALA A 45 15.84 29.52 21.85
CA ALA A 45 16.30 28.16 22.12
C ALA A 45 15.35 27.12 21.52
N ILE A 46 14.04 27.42 21.46
CA ILE A 46 13.07 26.58 20.75
C ILE A 46 13.25 26.68 19.23
N GLN A 47 13.63 27.84 18.70
CA GLN A 47 13.97 27.99 17.28
C GLN A 47 15.14 27.07 16.88
N ASP A 48 16.16 26.91 17.73
CA ASP A 48 17.26 25.98 17.47
C ASP A 48 16.80 24.51 17.46
N ILE A 49 15.84 24.15 18.31
CA ILE A 49 15.24 22.80 18.31
C ILE A 49 14.41 22.59 17.03
N LEU A 50 13.65 23.60 16.59
CA LEU A 50 12.89 23.56 15.35
C LEU A 50 13.80 23.34 14.14
N ILE A 51 14.87 24.13 13.99
CA ILE A 51 15.83 24.02 12.88
C ILE A 51 16.47 22.63 12.85
N PHE A 52 16.77 22.06 14.01
CA PHE A 52 17.31 20.70 14.11
C PHE A 52 16.28 19.64 13.70
N PHE A 53 15.03 19.76 14.15
CA PHE A 53 14.00 18.74 13.99
C PHE A 53 13.38 18.70 12.59
N GLU A 54 13.16 19.88 12.00
CA GLU A 54 12.39 20.03 10.76
C GLU A 54 12.87 19.16 9.59
N PRO A 55 14.19 18.99 9.33
CA PRO A 55 14.66 18.11 8.25
C PRO A 55 14.17 16.67 8.39
N PHE A 56 14.20 16.09 9.61
CA PHE A 56 13.73 14.73 9.85
C PHE A 56 12.24 14.56 9.55
N TYR A 57 11.44 15.57 9.93
CA TYR A 57 10.01 15.57 9.65
C TYR A 57 9.73 15.65 8.15
N LEU A 58 10.39 16.56 7.44
CA LEU A 58 10.15 16.78 6.02
C LEU A 58 10.53 15.53 5.18
N THR A 59 11.67 14.90 5.48
CA THR A 59 12.07 13.66 4.80
C THR A 59 11.07 12.52 5.05
N PHE A 60 10.57 12.37 6.28
CA PHE A 60 9.53 11.39 6.57
C PHE A 60 8.21 11.72 5.86
N LEU A 61 7.80 12.99 5.85
CA LEU A 61 6.55 13.43 5.24
C LEU A 61 6.51 13.13 3.74
N GLU A 62 7.57 13.50 3.01
CA GLU A 62 7.71 13.24 1.58
C GLU A 62 7.54 11.75 1.28
N GLN A 63 8.19 10.88 2.07
CA GLN A 63 8.11 9.44 1.88
C GLN A 63 6.75 8.86 2.29
N TYR A 64 6.09 9.45 3.29
CA TYR A 64 4.76 9.06 3.75
C TYR A 64 3.70 9.39 2.69
N GLU A 65 3.77 10.57 2.07
CA GLU A 65 2.90 10.98 0.96
C GLU A 65 3.05 10.04 -0.25
N ARG A 66 4.29 9.72 -0.64
CA ARG A 66 4.56 8.71 -1.69
C ARG A 66 3.94 7.34 -1.37
N SER A 67 3.90 6.94 -0.11
CA SER A 67 3.28 5.68 0.30
C SER A 67 1.76 5.69 0.11
N ILE A 68 1.11 6.81 0.41
CA ILE A 68 -0.33 7.00 0.22
C ILE A 68 -0.67 6.97 -1.27
N ASP A 69 0.10 7.68 -2.09
CA ASP A 69 -0.09 7.73 -3.54
C ASP A 69 0.12 6.35 -4.18
N GLY A 70 1.23 5.68 -3.83
CA GLY A 70 1.54 4.34 -4.33
C GLY A 70 0.45 3.31 -3.96
N ARG A 71 -0.06 3.37 -2.72
CA ARG A 71 -1.16 2.49 -2.28
C ARG A 71 -2.44 2.76 -3.07
N THR A 72 -2.76 4.03 -3.30
CA THR A 72 -3.95 4.44 -4.06
C THR A 72 -3.86 3.96 -5.50
N ALA A 73 -2.71 4.16 -6.15
CA ALA A 73 -2.46 3.69 -7.51
C ALA A 73 -2.56 2.16 -7.61
N TYR A 74 -1.95 1.42 -6.68
CA TYR A 74 -2.03 -0.04 -6.64
C TYR A 74 -3.48 -0.55 -6.52
N HIS A 75 -4.27 0.03 -5.63
CA HIS A 75 -5.68 -0.35 -5.46
C HIS A 75 -6.52 0.00 -6.69
N ALA A 76 -6.29 1.16 -7.31
CA ALA A 76 -6.96 1.56 -8.54
C ALA A 76 -6.68 0.55 -9.67
N LYS A 77 -5.41 0.17 -9.87
CA LYS A 77 -5.03 -0.80 -10.91
C LYS A 77 -5.53 -2.20 -10.62
N THR A 78 -5.52 -2.62 -9.36
CA THR A 78 -6.13 -3.89 -8.94
C THR A 78 -7.63 -3.93 -9.26
N ALA A 79 -8.35 -2.83 -9.01
CA ALA A 79 -9.78 -2.74 -9.31
C ALA A 79 -10.05 -2.79 -10.83
N GLU A 80 -9.25 -2.06 -11.62
CA GLU A 80 -9.32 -2.06 -13.09
C GLU A 80 -9.09 -3.47 -13.66
N PHE A 81 -8.02 -4.14 -13.22
CA PHE A 81 -7.71 -5.52 -13.62
C PHE A 81 -8.83 -6.49 -13.26
N MET A 82 -9.34 -6.45 -12.02
CA MET A 82 -10.40 -7.35 -11.57
C MET A 82 -11.73 -7.12 -12.29
N ALA A 83 -12.05 -5.87 -12.64
CA ALA A 83 -13.22 -5.53 -13.43
C ALA A 83 -13.12 -6.12 -14.85
N LEU A 84 -12.01 -5.88 -15.55
CA LEU A 84 -11.79 -6.41 -16.90
C LEU A 84 -11.77 -7.95 -16.89
N LEU A 85 -11.10 -8.56 -15.91
CA LEU A 85 -11.05 -10.02 -15.80
C LEU A 85 -12.45 -10.61 -15.57
N GLY A 86 -13.27 -9.97 -14.72
CA GLY A 86 -14.66 -10.36 -14.49
C GLY A 86 -15.52 -10.26 -15.74
N GLU A 87 -15.33 -9.20 -16.53
CA GLU A 87 -16.01 -9.00 -17.82
C GLU A 87 -15.60 -10.07 -18.85
N VAL A 88 -14.29 -10.28 -19.01
CA VAL A 88 -13.71 -11.24 -19.96
C VAL A 88 -14.14 -12.67 -19.63
N THR A 89 -13.98 -13.09 -18.37
CA THR A 89 -14.23 -14.47 -17.95
C THR A 89 -15.71 -14.77 -17.68
N GLY A 90 -16.56 -13.74 -17.66
CA GLY A 90 -18.00 -13.83 -17.47
C GLY A 90 -18.79 -13.55 -18.75
N PRO A 91 -19.36 -12.35 -18.91
CA PRO A 91 -20.24 -12.01 -20.04
C PRO A 91 -19.57 -12.17 -21.40
N MET A 92 -18.30 -11.80 -21.57
CA MET A 92 -17.64 -11.89 -22.88
C MET A 92 -17.37 -13.34 -23.28
N LEU A 93 -16.83 -14.16 -22.38
CA LEU A 93 -16.64 -15.59 -22.65
C LEU A 93 -17.95 -16.29 -23.04
N ARG A 94 -19.09 -15.89 -22.46
CA ARG A 94 -20.40 -16.40 -22.88
C ARG A 94 -20.75 -15.99 -24.31
N ARG A 95 -20.52 -14.72 -24.69
CA ARG A 95 -20.75 -14.21 -26.04
C ARG A 95 -19.84 -14.90 -27.06
N TRP A 96 -18.54 -14.99 -26.78
CA TRP A 96 -17.57 -15.66 -27.65
C TRP A 96 -17.92 -17.14 -27.83
N ALA A 97 -18.33 -17.84 -26.76
CA ALA A 97 -18.76 -19.21 -26.86
C ALA A 97 -20.02 -19.40 -27.73
N ALA A 98 -20.95 -18.44 -27.71
CA ALA A 98 -22.13 -18.46 -28.57
C ALA A 98 -21.77 -18.20 -30.04
N GLU A 99 -20.86 -17.27 -30.30
CA GLU A 99 -20.35 -16.97 -31.65
C GLU A 99 -19.62 -18.17 -32.26
N ILE A 100 -18.75 -18.83 -31.48
CA ILE A 100 -18.11 -20.10 -31.90
C ILE A 100 -19.18 -21.17 -32.17
N GLN A 101 -20.26 -21.20 -31.38
CA GLN A 101 -21.35 -22.15 -31.56
C GLN A 101 -22.16 -21.91 -32.84
N MET A 102 -22.25 -20.66 -33.31
CA MET A 102 -22.90 -20.33 -34.58
C MET A 102 -22.13 -20.90 -35.78
N THR A 103 -20.81 -21.07 -35.64
CA THR A 103 -19.95 -21.69 -36.67
C THR A 103 -19.85 -23.21 -36.50
N TYR A 104 -19.73 -23.68 -35.28
CA TYR A 104 -19.52 -25.10 -34.95
C TYR A 104 -20.51 -25.58 -33.90
N ASP A 105 -21.25 -26.65 -34.20
CA ASP A 105 -22.16 -27.25 -33.23
C ASP A 105 -21.45 -27.57 -31.90
N SER A 106 -22.12 -27.30 -30.78
CA SER A 106 -21.55 -27.46 -29.43
C SER A 106 -21.03 -28.89 -29.11
N LYS A 107 -21.55 -29.91 -29.80
CA LYS A 107 -21.11 -31.31 -29.64
C LYS A 107 -19.97 -31.68 -30.57
N SER A 108 -19.68 -30.85 -31.58
CA SER A 108 -18.62 -31.07 -32.57
C SER A 108 -17.22 -31.13 -31.94
N ARG A 109 -16.30 -31.80 -32.64
CA ARG A 109 -14.89 -31.85 -32.23
C ARG A 109 -14.23 -30.47 -32.31
N GLN A 110 -14.61 -29.66 -33.29
CA GLN A 110 -14.11 -28.31 -33.52
C GLN A 110 -14.45 -27.41 -32.32
N TYR A 111 -15.73 -27.35 -31.92
CA TYR A 111 -16.15 -26.57 -30.74
C TYR A 111 -15.41 -27.00 -29.47
N LYS A 112 -15.35 -28.32 -29.22
CA LYS A 112 -14.67 -28.88 -28.04
C LYS A 112 -13.16 -28.60 -28.03
N SER A 113 -12.54 -28.42 -29.20
CA SER A 113 -11.11 -28.10 -29.28
C SER A 113 -10.77 -26.71 -28.74
N PHE A 114 -11.72 -25.76 -28.80
CA PHE A 114 -11.57 -24.43 -28.20
C PHE A 114 -11.82 -24.43 -26.68
N PHE A 115 -12.61 -25.38 -26.18
CA PHE A 115 -12.96 -25.51 -24.76
C PHE A 115 -12.75 -26.95 -24.23
N PRO A 116 -11.51 -27.48 -24.25
CA PRO A 116 -11.25 -28.89 -23.94
C PRO A 116 -11.61 -29.27 -22.50
N GLN A 117 -11.47 -28.32 -21.57
CA GLN A 117 -11.84 -28.48 -20.15
C GLN A 117 -13.15 -27.74 -19.82
N GLY A 118 -13.92 -27.38 -20.85
CA GLY A 118 -15.08 -26.50 -20.73
C GLY A 118 -14.71 -25.05 -20.42
N ARG A 119 -15.73 -24.22 -20.25
CA ARG A 119 -15.59 -22.77 -20.02
C ARG A 119 -15.34 -22.40 -18.55
N THR A 120 -15.66 -23.29 -17.63
CA THR A 120 -15.59 -23.02 -16.18
C THR A 120 -14.17 -22.82 -15.68
N ILE A 121 -13.15 -23.30 -16.41
CA ILE A 121 -11.75 -23.09 -16.02
C ILE A 121 -11.33 -21.62 -16.10
N PHE A 122 -11.93 -20.83 -17.00
CA PHE A 122 -11.66 -19.40 -17.15
C PHE A 122 -12.09 -18.58 -15.94
N SER A 123 -13.00 -19.09 -15.10
CA SER A 123 -13.43 -18.41 -13.87
C SER A 123 -12.86 -19.03 -12.59
N ARG A 124 -12.26 -20.23 -12.67
CA ARG A 124 -11.78 -20.99 -11.50
C ARG A 124 -10.26 -21.07 -11.38
N ALA A 125 -9.52 -20.93 -12.48
CA ALA A 125 -8.05 -20.98 -12.46
C ALA A 125 -7.45 -19.82 -11.66
N LYS A 126 -6.13 -19.78 -11.46
CA LYS A 126 -5.47 -18.60 -10.86
C LYS A 126 -5.50 -17.42 -11.83
N LEU A 127 -5.32 -16.20 -11.34
CA LEU A 127 -5.42 -14.98 -12.14
C LEU A 127 -4.56 -15.05 -13.41
N ASP A 128 -3.27 -15.35 -13.25
CA ASP A 128 -2.33 -15.43 -14.37
C ASP A 128 -2.68 -16.57 -15.35
N ASP A 129 -3.15 -17.71 -14.84
CA ASP A 129 -3.64 -18.82 -15.68
C ASP A 129 -4.86 -18.39 -16.51
N ARG A 130 -5.75 -17.58 -15.96
CA ARG A 130 -6.93 -17.08 -16.70
C ARG A 130 -6.52 -16.16 -17.84
N ILE A 131 -5.54 -15.28 -17.64
CA ILE A 131 -4.97 -14.44 -18.70
C ILE A 131 -4.45 -15.33 -19.82
N GLN A 132 -3.67 -16.36 -19.46
CA GLN A 132 -3.10 -17.27 -20.44
C GLN A 132 -4.16 -18.12 -21.17
N LEU A 133 -5.23 -18.51 -20.49
CA LEU A 133 -6.37 -19.21 -21.10
C LEU A 133 -7.06 -18.33 -22.16
N VAL A 134 -7.28 -17.05 -21.86
CA VAL A 134 -7.87 -16.08 -22.82
C VAL A 134 -6.96 -15.90 -24.03
N LYS A 135 -5.67 -15.64 -23.81
CA LYS A 135 -4.68 -15.51 -24.90
C LYS A 135 -4.62 -16.79 -25.75
N THR A 136 -4.68 -17.96 -25.12
CA THR A 136 -4.65 -19.25 -25.82
C THR A 136 -5.92 -19.48 -26.64
N LEU A 137 -7.10 -19.16 -26.11
CA LEU A 137 -8.35 -19.18 -26.87
C LEU A 137 -8.25 -18.28 -28.11
N GLY A 138 -7.79 -17.04 -27.93
CA GLY A 138 -7.60 -16.11 -29.04
C GLY A 138 -6.64 -16.64 -30.11
N ARG A 139 -5.49 -17.19 -29.72
CA ARG A 139 -4.53 -17.82 -30.65
C ARG A 139 -5.15 -18.99 -31.42
N SER A 140 -5.94 -19.83 -30.75
CA SER A 140 -6.62 -20.96 -31.40
C SER A 140 -7.65 -20.48 -32.42
N LEU A 141 -8.44 -19.46 -32.08
CA LEU A 141 -9.45 -18.88 -32.95
C LEU A 141 -8.85 -18.16 -34.17
N VAL A 142 -7.70 -17.51 -34.03
CA VAL A 142 -7.01 -16.87 -35.17
C VAL A 142 -6.54 -17.87 -36.22
N ARG A 143 -6.24 -19.11 -35.83
CA ARG A 143 -5.85 -20.18 -36.76
C ARG A 143 -7.04 -20.75 -37.55
N ASP A 144 -8.25 -20.43 -37.13
CA ASP A 144 -9.48 -20.83 -37.79
C ASP A 144 -9.95 -19.69 -38.72
N SER A 145 -10.09 -19.98 -40.01
CA SER A 145 -10.44 -18.95 -41.00
C SER A 145 -11.83 -18.35 -40.79
N GLN A 146 -12.77 -19.11 -40.20
CA GLN A 146 -14.13 -18.65 -39.94
C GLN A 146 -14.22 -17.80 -38.67
N LEU A 147 -13.28 -17.99 -37.73
CA LEU A 147 -13.28 -17.33 -36.42
C LEU A 147 -12.13 -16.34 -36.24
N VAL A 148 -11.37 -16.03 -37.29
CA VAL A 148 -10.17 -15.19 -37.21
C VAL A 148 -10.43 -13.81 -36.59
N HIS A 149 -11.57 -13.19 -36.92
CA HIS A 149 -11.95 -11.89 -36.39
C HIS A 149 -12.25 -11.95 -34.89
N LEU A 150 -13.02 -12.95 -34.46
CA LEU A 150 -13.25 -13.21 -33.03
C LEU A 150 -11.93 -13.48 -32.32
N GLY A 151 -11.05 -14.28 -32.92
CA GLY A 151 -9.74 -14.59 -32.35
C GLY A 151 -8.86 -13.36 -32.12
N ARG A 152 -8.87 -12.39 -33.05
CA ARG A 152 -8.18 -11.10 -32.87
C ARG A 152 -8.78 -10.30 -31.71
N THR A 153 -10.10 -10.26 -31.59
CA THR A 153 -10.78 -9.61 -30.46
C THR A 153 -10.38 -10.26 -29.13
N VAL A 154 -10.46 -11.59 -29.02
CA VAL A 154 -10.09 -12.32 -27.80
C VAL A 154 -8.61 -12.10 -27.44
N LEU A 155 -7.71 -12.06 -28.43
CA LEU A 155 -6.30 -11.75 -28.23
C LEU A 155 -6.09 -10.34 -27.66
N LEU A 156 -6.80 -9.34 -28.17
CA LEU A 156 -6.72 -7.97 -27.67
C LEU A 156 -7.10 -7.89 -26.18
N TYR A 157 -8.20 -8.55 -25.79
CA TYR A 157 -8.58 -8.62 -24.37
C TYR A 157 -7.56 -9.39 -23.53
N GLY A 158 -6.98 -10.46 -24.07
CA GLY A 158 -5.90 -11.19 -23.41
C GLY A 158 -4.66 -10.33 -23.19
N GLN A 159 -4.31 -9.45 -24.13
CA GLN A 159 -3.20 -8.52 -24.00
C GLN A 159 -3.51 -7.41 -22.98
N GLN A 160 -4.69 -6.80 -23.05
CA GLN A 160 -5.11 -5.78 -22.08
C GLN A 160 -5.09 -6.30 -20.63
N LEU A 161 -5.48 -7.57 -20.42
CA LEU A 161 -5.38 -8.19 -19.10
C LEU A 161 -3.94 -8.38 -18.63
N GLU A 162 -3.03 -8.75 -19.53
CA GLU A 162 -1.61 -8.90 -19.22
C GLU A 162 -0.98 -7.54 -18.90
N ASP A 163 -1.22 -6.52 -19.73
CA ASP A 163 -0.69 -5.17 -19.54
C ASP A 163 -1.14 -4.59 -18.18
N LEU A 164 -2.42 -4.72 -17.82
CA LEU A 164 -2.93 -4.29 -16.51
C LEU A 164 -2.32 -5.09 -15.34
N ARG A 165 -2.05 -6.38 -15.54
CA ARG A 165 -1.42 -7.23 -14.52
C ARG A 165 0.04 -6.82 -14.29
N ASP A 166 0.76 -6.52 -15.36
CA ASP A 166 2.16 -6.07 -15.31
C ASP A 166 2.26 -4.70 -14.62
N GLU A 167 1.36 -3.76 -14.96
CA GLU A 167 1.26 -2.46 -14.27
C GLU A 167 0.99 -2.65 -12.77
N GLN A 168 0.05 -3.53 -12.41
CA GLN A 168 -0.26 -3.82 -11.01
C GLN A 168 0.95 -4.40 -10.26
N GLN A 169 1.68 -5.35 -10.86
CA GLN A 169 2.87 -5.96 -10.26
C GLN A 169 4.02 -4.95 -10.12
N GLY A 170 4.21 -4.08 -11.10
CA GLY A 170 5.19 -2.99 -11.03
C GLY A 170 4.92 -2.04 -9.86
N LEU A 171 3.65 -1.70 -9.62
CA LEU A 171 3.23 -0.90 -8.47
C LEU A 171 3.43 -1.64 -7.14
N GLU A 172 3.17 -2.94 -7.08
CA GLU A 172 3.40 -3.76 -5.88
C GLU A 172 4.87 -3.74 -5.46
N TYR A 173 5.78 -3.89 -6.43
CA TYR A 173 7.22 -3.79 -6.19
C TYR A 173 7.63 -2.40 -5.67
N SER A 174 7.15 -1.34 -6.35
CA SER A 174 7.42 0.05 -5.93
C SER A 174 6.90 0.33 -4.51
N TYR A 175 5.69 -0.13 -4.20
CA TYR A 175 5.06 0.01 -2.89
C TYR A 175 5.88 -0.68 -1.79
N SER A 176 6.38 -1.89 -2.03
CA SER A 176 7.22 -2.63 -1.09
C SER A 176 8.53 -1.89 -0.76
N ASN A 177 9.21 -1.38 -1.79
CA ASN A 177 10.43 -0.58 -1.62
C ASN A 177 10.14 0.71 -0.84
N ASN A 178 9.05 1.40 -1.19
CA ASN A 178 8.64 2.62 -0.51
C ASN A 178 8.34 2.38 0.98
N SER A 179 7.71 1.25 1.31
CA SER A 179 7.42 0.84 2.70
C SER A 179 8.69 0.65 3.53
N THR A 180 9.73 0.05 2.94
CA THR A 180 11.04 -0.14 3.60
C THR A 180 11.71 1.20 3.89
N LEU A 181 11.79 2.09 2.89
CA LEU A 181 12.35 3.44 3.07
C LEU A 181 11.54 4.27 4.07
N LEU A 182 10.22 4.15 4.05
CA LEU A 182 9.35 4.85 4.99
C LEU A 182 9.59 4.39 6.44
N GLU A 183 9.82 3.10 6.67
CA GLU A 183 10.20 2.61 8.00
C GLU A 183 11.55 3.19 8.43
N GLN A 184 12.56 3.21 7.56
CA GLN A 184 13.85 3.84 7.87
C GLN A 184 13.69 5.32 8.27
N HIS A 185 12.92 6.10 7.52
CA HIS A 185 12.66 7.50 7.87
C HIS A 185 11.79 7.65 9.12
N ARG A 186 10.91 6.69 9.44
CA ARG A 186 10.21 6.65 10.72
C ARG A 186 11.20 6.44 11.88
N GLU A 187 12.18 5.56 11.72
CA GLU A 187 13.21 5.35 12.74
C GLU A 187 14.03 6.63 12.96
N GLU A 188 14.49 7.27 11.89
CA GLU A 188 15.24 8.55 11.96
C GLU A 188 14.40 9.68 12.60
N LEU A 189 13.14 9.83 12.20
CA LEU A 189 12.23 10.81 12.81
C LEU A 189 12.03 10.53 14.30
N SER A 190 11.99 9.27 14.73
CA SER A 190 11.89 8.92 16.14
C SER A 190 13.13 9.36 16.93
N LEU A 191 14.33 9.35 16.31
CA LEU A 191 15.56 9.88 16.93
C LEU A 191 15.51 11.39 17.03
N GLY A 192 15.05 12.06 15.97
CA GLY A 192 14.80 13.51 15.97
C GLY A 192 13.85 13.93 17.09
N LEU A 193 12.72 13.22 17.25
CA LEU A 193 11.77 13.46 18.35
C LEU A 193 12.39 13.27 19.73
N PHE A 194 13.18 12.22 19.92
CA PHE A 194 13.83 11.93 21.20
C PHE A 194 14.91 12.94 21.56
N ALA A 195 15.70 13.37 20.58
CA ALA A 195 16.69 14.43 20.77
C ALA A 195 16.03 15.79 21.07
N SER A 196 14.94 16.12 20.37
CA SER A 196 14.13 17.32 20.69
C SER A 196 13.56 17.25 22.10
N PHE A 197 13.06 16.08 22.53
CA PHE A 197 12.57 15.86 23.88
C PHE A 197 13.64 16.18 24.93
N ALA A 198 14.84 15.60 24.80
CA ALA A 198 15.95 15.86 25.73
C ALA A 198 16.37 17.35 25.75
N ARG A 199 16.36 18.03 24.60
CA ARG A 199 16.64 19.48 24.53
C ARG A 199 15.57 20.32 25.22
N LEU A 200 14.29 19.94 25.07
CA LEU A 200 13.18 20.59 25.77
C LEU A 200 13.26 20.37 27.28
N GLU A 201 13.62 19.16 27.73
CA GLU A 201 13.83 18.88 29.16
C GLU A 201 14.94 19.75 29.75
N PHE A 202 16.04 19.92 29.02
CA PHE A 202 17.12 20.82 29.43
C PHE A 202 16.67 22.28 29.48
N HIS A 203 15.96 22.75 28.46
CA HIS A 203 15.48 24.13 28.39
C HIS A 203 14.48 24.44 29.52
N TYR A 204 13.53 23.54 29.79
CA TYR A 204 12.50 23.68 30.83
C TYR A 204 12.86 23.00 32.16
N TYR A 205 14.14 22.82 32.49
CA TYR A 205 14.56 22.02 33.66
C TYR A 205 13.95 22.45 35.01
N ARG A 206 13.55 23.73 35.14
CA ARG A 206 12.89 24.26 36.35
C ARG A 206 11.39 23.97 36.41
N ASP A 207 10.76 23.74 35.27
CA ASP A 207 9.34 23.41 35.14
C ASP A 207 9.12 22.42 33.99
N ILE A 208 9.52 21.17 34.24
CA ILE A 208 9.54 20.09 33.26
C ILE A 208 8.15 19.79 32.66
N LYS A 209 7.07 20.23 33.32
CA LYS A 209 5.70 20.04 32.84
C LYS A 209 5.46 20.77 31.51
N GLN A 210 6.17 21.85 31.23
CA GLN A 210 6.07 22.59 29.97
C GLN A 210 6.53 21.76 28.76
N VAL A 211 7.37 20.74 28.96
CA VAL A 211 7.76 19.81 27.88
C VAL A 211 6.54 19.08 27.33
N ALA A 212 5.56 18.76 28.17
CA ALA A 212 4.34 18.06 27.74
C ALA A 212 3.50 18.89 26.76
N ASP A 213 3.60 20.22 26.79
CA ASP A 213 2.86 21.09 25.86
C ASP A 213 3.31 20.89 24.40
N PHE A 214 4.51 20.34 24.18
CA PHE A 214 5.06 20.02 22.87
C PHE A 214 4.63 18.66 22.33
N TYR A 215 3.87 17.87 23.10
CA TYR A 215 3.49 16.51 22.72
C TYR A 215 2.05 16.18 23.12
N GLU A 216 1.25 15.71 22.17
CA GLU A 216 -0.08 15.16 22.48
C GLU A 216 0.04 13.82 23.22
N LEU A 217 -0.09 13.86 24.55
CA LEU A 217 0.03 12.69 25.43
C LEU A 217 -0.91 11.54 25.10
N LYS A 218 -2.03 11.81 24.39
CA LYS A 218 -2.96 10.78 23.90
C LYS A 218 -2.29 9.75 22.99
N TYR A 219 -1.20 10.12 22.29
CA TYR A 219 -0.47 9.18 21.44
C TYR A 219 0.43 8.23 22.24
N PHE A 220 0.73 8.51 23.51
CA PHE A 220 1.56 7.65 24.38
C PHE A 220 0.73 6.80 25.35
N ARG A 221 -0.57 7.08 25.49
CA ARG A 221 -1.46 6.29 26.35
C ARG A 221 -1.79 4.97 25.66
N THR A 222 -1.26 3.88 26.19
CA THR A 222 -1.84 2.55 25.95
C THR A 222 -3.25 2.57 26.53
N ALA A 223 -4.26 2.13 25.77
CA ALA A 223 -5.58 1.90 26.34
C ALA A 223 -5.40 0.94 27.53
N SER A 224 -5.67 1.40 28.74
CA SER A 224 -5.67 0.53 29.91
C SER A 224 -6.78 -0.50 29.68
N VAL A 225 -6.40 -1.70 29.26
CA VAL A 225 -7.29 -2.86 29.31
C VAL A 225 -7.54 -3.10 30.79
N VAL A 226 -8.61 -2.49 31.30
CA VAL A 226 -9.19 -2.88 32.58
C VAL A 226 -9.72 -4.29 32.36
N LYS A 227 -8.91 -5.29 32.72
CA LYS A 227 -9.45 -6.63 32.96
C LYS A 227 -10.38 -6.50 34.15
N SER A 228 -11.69 -6.44 33.88
CA SER A 228 -12.69 -6.70 34.90
C SER A 228 -12.55 -8.17 35.29
N SER A 229 -11.77 -8.43 36.34
CA SER A 229 -11.93 -9.64 37.12
C SER A 229 -13.27 -9.51 37.84
N VAL A 230 -14.31 -10.07 37.25
CA VAL A 230 -15.53 -10.42 37.98
C VAL A 230 -15.39 -11.90 38.29
N GLU A 231 -15.11 -12.17 39.56
CA GLU A 231 -15.35 -13.45 40.23
C GLU A 231 -16.86 -13.74 40.29
#